data_AF-A0A2W7I1J6-F1
#
_entry.id   AF-A0A2W7I1J6-F1
#
_cell.length_a   1.000
_cell.length_b   1.000
_cell.length_c   1.000
_cell.angle_alpha   90.00
_cell.angle_beta   90.00
_cell.angle_gamma   90.00
#
_symmetry.space_group_name_H-M   'P 1'
#
loop_
_entity.id
_entity.type
_entity.pdbx_description
1 polymer ?
#
loop_
_entity_poly.entity_id
_entity_poly.type
_entity_poly.pdbx_seq_one_letter_code
_entity_poly.pdbx_strand_id
1 'polypeptide(L)'
;MRPAHRDYKAATPRPEEWCLIEWPPGEAEPTKFWLSTLPATTSRSALVRHAMLRWRIERDYQELKQEIGLGHYEGRGWRGFHHHATLCIAAYGFLVAERAAIPPSAEPKAPLIQAPAVPNSYRRRGAADPT
;
A
#
# COMPACT_ATOMS: atom_id res chain seq x y z
N MET A 1 8.95 -0.97 23.79
CA MET A 1 9.98 0.02 23.39
C MET A 1 11.32 -0.43 23.96
N ARG A 2 12.42 -0.40 23.19
CA ARG A 2 13.76 -0.45 23.80
C ARG A 2 14.05 0.97 24.31
N PRO A 3 14.14 1.21 25.62
CA PRO A 3 14.67 2.47 26.10
C PRO A 3 16.10 2.60 25.55
N ALA A 4 16.46 3.76 24.98
CA ALA A 4 17.86 3.97 24.69
C ALA A 4 18.59 4.01 26.05
N HIS A 5 19.53 3.09 26.22
CA HIS A 5 20.23 2.89 27.48
C HIS A 5 20.92 4.21 27.90
N ARG A 6 20.61 4.72 29.11
CA ARG A 6 21.10 5.96 29.75
C ARG A 6 20.41 7.29 29.41
N ASP A 7 19.22 7.28 28.81
CA ASP A 7 18.44 8.52 28.59
C ASP A 7 18.18 9.34 29.87
N TYR A 8 18.05 8.68 31.03
CA TYR A 8 17.87 9.33 32.33
C TYR A 8 19.06 10.20 32.78
N LYS A 9 20.21 10.13 32.09
CA LYS A 9 21.39 10.97 32.36
C LYS A 9 21.40 12.27 31.54
N ALA A 10 20.46 12.44 30.62
CA ALA A 10 20.38 13.67 29.84
C ALA A 10 19.90 14.83 30.74
N ALA A 11 20.68 15.91 30.79
CA ALA A 11 20.36 17.10 31.57
C ALA A 11 19.25 17.97 30.91
N THR A 12 18.94 17.70 29.64
CA THR A 12 17.96 18.46 28.86
C THR A 12 16.74 17.58 28.57
N PRO A 13 15.51 18.07 28.84
CA PRO A 13 14.28 17.38 28.43
C PRO A 13 14.24 17.14 26.92
N ARG A 14 13.57 16.06 26.50
CA ARG A 14 13.31 15.85 25.07
C ARG A 14 12.40 16.95 24.53
N PRO A 15 12.51 17.27 23.23
CA PRO A 15 11.52 18.11 22.56
C PRO A 15 10.10 17.58 22.80
N GLU A 16 9.13 18.49 22.85
CA GLU A 16 7.72 18.12 22.94
C GLU A 16 7.30 17.32 21.70
N GLU A 17 6.56 16.24 21.92
CA GLU A 17 6.05 15.35 20.89
C GLU A 17 4.54 15.13 21.07
N TRP A 18 3.85 14.81 19.99
CA TRP A 18 2.46 14.41 20.06
C TRP A 18 2.34 12.98 20.59
N CYS A 19 1.53 12.79 21.64
CA CYS A 19 1.08 11.47 22.08
C CYS A 19 -0.37 11.26 21.64
N LEU A 20 -0.58 10.38 20.66
CA LEU A 20 -1.90 9.94 20.26
C LEU A 20 -2.24 8.65 21.01
N ILE A 21 -3.43 8.61 21.60
CA ILE A 21 -3.90 7.50 22.42
C ILE A 21 -5.22 7.01 21.84
N GLU A 22 -5.31 5.72 21.52
CA GLU A 22 -6.58 5.06 21.18
C GLU A 22 -7.16 4.46 22.45
N TRP A 23 -8.35 4.94 22.82
CA TRP A 23 -9.11 4.42 23.94
C TRP A 23 -10.49 4.00 23.43
N PRO A 24 -10.67 2.70 23.11
CA PRO A 24 -11.95 2.19 22.65
C PRO A 24 -13.03 2.27 23.74
N PRO A 25 -14.31 2.47 23.36
CA PRO A 25 -15.40 2.45 24.32
C PRO A 25 -15.47 1.12 25.07
N GLY A 26 -15.63 1.17 26.39
CA GLY A 26 -15.77 -0.02 27.24
C GLY A 26 -14.44 -0.62 27.73
N GLU A 27 -13.30 -0.12 27.27
CA GLU A 27 -11.99 -0.54 27.77
C GLU A 27 -11.60 0.24 29.04
N ALA A 28 -11.07 -0.47 30.04
CA ALA A 28 -10.64 0.15 31.30
C ALA A 28 -9.34 0.98 31.13
N GLU A 29 -8.54 0.66 30.12
CA GLU A 29 -7.27 1.32 29.82
C GLU A 29 -7.12 1.52 28.30
N PRO A 30 -6.27 2.47 27.85
CA PRO A 30 -6.05 2.67 26.41
C PRO A 30 -5.34 1.48 25.77
N THR A 31 -5.72 1.17 24.52
CA THR A 31 -5.23 -0.04 23.83
C THR A 31 -4.02 0.21 22.95
N LYS A 32 -3.84 1.44 22.44
CA LYS A 32 -2.71 1.79 21.57
C LYS A 32 -2.21 3.21 21.82
N PHE A 33 -0.90 3.37 21.63
CA PHE A 33 -0.18 4.63 21.82
C PHE A 33 0.73 4.88 20.62
N TRP A 34 0.76 6.11 20.12
CA TRP A 34 1.69 6.56 19.09
C TRP A 34 2.35 7.86 19.50
N LEU A 35 3.65 7.96 19.20
CA LEU A 35 4.41 9.20 19.31
C LEU A 35 4.65 9.78 17.93
N SER A 36 4.59 11.11 17.80
CA SER A 36 4.84 11.80 16.55
C SER A 36 5.61 13.11 16.75
N THR A 37 6.63 13.30 15.92
CA THR A 37 7.44 14.53 15.83
C THR A 37 6.89 15.53 14.80
N LEU A 38 5.65 15.35 14.34
CA LEU A 38 5.00 16.26 13.40
C LEU A 38 4.79 17.65 14.03
N PRO A 39 4.76 18.74 13.21
CA PRO A 39 4.60 20.09 13.73
C PRO A 39 3.40 20.26 14.65
N ALA A 40 3.50 21.19 15.62
CA ALA A 40 2.40 21.52 16.53
C ALA A 40 1.14 22.06 15.81
N THR A 41 1.27 22.51 14.56
CA THR A 41 0.15 22.94 13.72
C THR A 41 -0.60 21.77 13.05
N THR A 42 -0.11 20.53 13.21
CA THR A 42 -0.73 19.34 12.63
C THR A 42 -2.06 19.04 13.30
N SER A 43 -3.13 18.93 12.51
CA SER A 43 -4.45 18.61 13.05
C SER A 43 -4.52 17.19 13.61
N ARG A 44 -5.37 16.98 14.62
CA ARG A 44 -5.64 15.65 15.19
C ARG A 44 -6.04 14.63 14.13
N SER A 45 -6.88 15.02 13.17
CA SER A 45 -7.33 14.13 12.09
C SER A 45 -6.18 13.70 11.18
N ALA A 46 -5.18 14.56 10.98
CA ALA A 46 -3.96 14.18 10.26
C ALA A 46 -3.09 13.22 11.08
N LEU A 47 -2.91 13.47 12.38
CA LEU A 47 -2.20 12.54 13.28
C LEU A 47 -2.83 11.14 13.27
N VAL A 48 -4.15 11.05 13.40
CA VAL A 48 -4.89 9.78 13.34
C VAL A 48 -4.69 9.11 11.97
N ARG A 49 -4.82 9.84 10.87
CA ARG A 49 -4.58 9.30 9.53
C ARG A 49 -3.16 8.74 9.40
N HIS A 50 -2.14 9.45 9.87
CA HIS A 50 -0.76 8.95 9.85
C HIS A 50 -0.58 7.69 10.70
N ALA A 51 -1.15 7.65 11.91
CA ALA A 51 -1.09 6.48 12.77
C ALA A 51 -1.76 5.26 12.12
N MET A 52 -2.89 5.47 11.44
CA MET A 52 -3.64 4.39 10.79
C MET A 52 -3.04 3.93 9.45
N LEU A 53 -2.23 4.75 8.78
CA LEU A 53 -1.53 4.34 7.54
C LEU A 53 -0.63 3.12 7.74
N ARG A 54 -0.17 2.84 8.97
CA ARG A 54 0.63 1.65 9.26
C ARG A 54 -0.11 0.35 8.92
N TRP A 55 -1.42 0.27 9.17
CA TRP A 55 -2.24 -0.89 8.78
C TRP A 55 -2.27 -1.10 7.28
N ARG A 56 -2.24 0.00 6.52
CA ARG A 56 -2.18 -0.06 5.05
C ARG A 56 -0.89 -0.75 4.60
N ILE A 57 0.25 -0.39 5.19
CA ILE A 57 1.54 -1.04 4.88
C ILE A 57 1.48 -2.55 5.10
N GLU A 58 0.91 -3.00 6.22
CA GLU A 58 0.78 -4.43 6.51
C GLU A 58 -0.09 -5.15 5.49
N ARG A 59 -1.21 -4.54 5.09
CA ARG A 59 -2.08 -5.05 4.01
C ARG A 59 -1.37 -5.07 2.66
N ASP A 60 -0.65 -4.00 2.31
CA ASP A 60 0.10 -3.88 1.06
C ASP A 60 1.19 -4.97 0.99
N TYR A 61 1.85 -5.27 2.11
CA TYR A 61 2.81 -6.38 2.20
C TYR A 61 2.18 -7.76 2.02
N GLN A 62 0.96 -7.98 2.51
CA GLN A 62 0.26 -9.24 2.28
C GLN A 62 -0.02 -9.43 0.79
N GLU A 63 -0.54 -8.39 0.12
CA GLU A 63 -0.82 -8.43 -1.31
C GLU A 63 0.48 -8.61 -2.13
N LEU A 64 1.53 -7.86 -1.81
CA LEU A 64 2.85 -8.00 -2.44
C LEU A 64 3.39 -9.43 -2.35
N LYS A 65 3.23 -10.09 -1.20
CA LYS A 65 3.74 -11.46 -0.99
C LYS A 65 2.89 -12.51 -1.66
N GLN A 66 1.58 -12.50 -1.44
CA GLN A 66 0.67 -13.56 -1.87
C GLN A 66 0.31 -13.45 -3.36
N GLU A 67 0.00 -12.24 -3.83
CA GLU A 67 -0.56 -12.04 -5.17
C GLU A 67 0.50 -11.65 -6.20
N ILE A 68 1.47 -10.81 -5.80
CA ILE A 68 2.49 -10.27 -6.71
C ILE A 68 3.76 -11.13 -6.73
N GLY A 69 3.87 -12.09 -5.83
CA GLY A 69 4.96 -13.06 -5.79
C GLY A 69 6.26 -12.54 -5.22
N LEU A 70 6.23 -11.50 -4.37
CA LEU A 70 7.42 -11.06 -3.63
C LEU A 70 8.01 -12.20 -2.79
N GLY A 71 7.17 -13.13 -2.32
CA GLY A 71 7.58 -14.32 -1.57
C GLY A 71 8.15 -15.47 -2.42
N HIS A 72 8.10 -15.39 -3.75
CA HIS A 72 8.46 -16.50 -4.66
C HIS A 72 9.92 -16.47 -5.15
N TYR A 73 10.77 -15.61 -4.57
CA TYR A 73 12.17 -15.57 -4.96
C TYR A 73 12.94 -16.78 -4.37
N GLU A 74 13.43 -17.67 -5.24
CA GLU A 74 14.19 -18.87 -4.84
C GLU A 74 15.71 -18.76 -5.07
N GLY A 75 16.18 -17.62 -5.59
CA GLY A 75 17.60 -17.40 -5.85
C GLY A 75 18.40 -17.12 -4.58
N ARG A 76 19.74 -17.11 -4.69
CA ARG A 76 20.66 -16.96 -3.55
C ARG A 76 21.46 -15.65 -3.55
N GLY A 77 21.22 -14.77 -4.52
CA GLY A 77 22.03 -13.58 -4.74
C GLY A 77 21.30 -12.31 -4.37
N TRP A 78 21.96 -11.42 -3.64
CA TRP A 78 21.43 -10.08 -3.31
C TRP A 78 20.96 -9.32 -4.56
N ARG A 79 21.77 -9.35 -5.63
CA ARG A 79 21.43 -8.69 -6.90
C ARG A 79 20.16 -9.26 -7.55
N GLY A 80 20.00 -10.59 -7.50
CA GLY A 80 18.82 -11.26 -8.04
C GLY A 80 17.57 -10.94 -7.22
N PHE A 81 17.68 -10.99 -5.90
CA PHE A 81 16.60 -10.59 -4.98
C PHE A 81 16.19 -9.13 -5.23
N HIS A 82 17.16 -8.22 -5.34
CA HIS A 82 16.88 -6.80 -5.60
C HIS A 82 16.12 -6.58 -6.91
N HIS A 83 16.52 -7.27 -7.99
CA HIS A 83 15.82 -7.18 -9.26
C HIS A 83 14.38 -7.70 -9.14
N HIS A 84 14.19 -8.86 -8.52
CA HIS A 84 12.87 -9.45 -8.27
C HIS A 84 11.97 -8.51 -7.45
N ALA A 85 12.47 -8.04 -6.30
CA ALA A 85 11.73 -7.14 -5.42
C ALA A 85 11.36 -5.83 -6.12
N THR A 86 12.27 -5.27 -6.94
CA THR A 86 12.01 -4.06 -7.71
C THR A 86 10.89 -4.28 -8.73
N LEU A 87 10.91 -5.40 -9.45
CA LEU A 87 9.84 -5.75 -10.41
C LEU A 87 8.50 -5.95 -9.71
N CYS A 88 8.46 -6.67 -8.58
CA CYS A 88 7.23 -6.83 -7.79
C CYS A 88 6.67 -5.49 -7.31
N ILE A 89 7.52 -4.58 -6.81
CA ILE A 89 7.09 -3.24 -6.36
C ILE A 89 6.57 -2.41 -7.54
N ALA A 90 7.22 -2.47 -8.71
CA ALA A 90 6.77 -1.76 -9.90
C ALA A 90 5.40 -2.29 -10.39
N ALA A 91 5.21 -3.61 -10.44
CA ALA A 91 3.94 -4.23 -10.80
C ALA A 91 2.83 -3.86 -9.80
N TYR A 92 3.13 -3.87 -8.50
CA TYR A 92 2.20 -3.45 -7.47
C TYR A 92 1.80 -1.97 -7.63
N GLY A 93 2.77 -1.08 -7.87
CA GLY A 93 2.52 0.34 -8.12
C GLY A 93 1.59 0.55 -9.32
N PHE A 94 1.79 -0.20 -10.41
CA PHE A 94 0.90 -0.20 -11.56
C PHE A 94 -0.54 -0.59 -11.17
N LEU A 95 -0.73 -1.70 -10.45
CA LEU A 95 -2.06 -2.15 -10.03
C LEU A 95 -2.76 -1.17 -9.10
N VAL A 96 -2.03 -0.54 -8.19
CA VAL A 96 -2.58 0.50 -7.30
C VAL A 96 -3.01 1.72 -8.11
N ALA A 97 -2.24 2.14 -9.12
CA ALA A 97 -2.59 3.23 -10.01
C ALA A 97 -3.84 2.92 -10.84
N GLU A 98 -3.92 1.72 -11.42
CA GLU A 98 -5.11 1.27 -12.18
C GLU A 98 -6.37 1.22 -11.30
N ARG A 99 -6.26 0.68 -10.08
CA ARG A 99 -7.38 0.70 -9.11
C ARG A 99 -7.81 2.10 -8.71
N ALA A 100 -6.88 3.05 -8.62
CA ALA A 100 -7.20 4.44 -8.33
C ALA A 100 -7.85 5.16 -9.53
N ALA A 101 -7.53 4.74 -10.76
CA ALA A 101 -8.07 5.30 -11.99
C ALA A 101 -9.51 4.85 -12.30
N ILE A 102 -9.97 3.75 -11.68
CA ILE A 102 -11.34 3.22 -11.82
C ILE A 102 -12.05 3.33 -10.47
N PRO A 103 -12.71 4.45 -10.16
CA PRO A 103 -13.52 4.55 -8.96
C PRO A 103 -14.61 3.47 -8.97
N PRO A 104 -14.87 2.78 -7.85
CA PRO A 104 -15.91 1.74 -7.77
C PRO A 104 -17.32 2.26 -8.07
N SER A 105 -17.51 3.58 -8.08
CA SER A 105 -18.77 4.29 -8.36
C SER A 105 -18.74 5.15 -9.62
N ALA A 106 -17.66 5.09 -10.42
CA ALA A 106 -17.62 5.80 -11.70
C ALA A 106 -18.25 4.95 -12.81
N GLU A 107 -19.02 5.58 -13.70
CA GLU A 107 -19.45 4.95 -14.94
C GLU A 107 -18.23 4.47 -15.74
N PRO A 108 -18.32 3.31 -16.41
CA PRO A 108 -17.20 2.78 -17.20
C PRO A 108 -16.75 3.82 -18.22
N LYS A 109 -15.53 4.37 -18.03
CA LYS A 109 -14.91 5.16 -19.09
C LYS A 109 -14.60 4.23 -20.25
N ALA A 110 -14.96 4.68 -21.45
CA ALA A 110 -14.63 3.98 -22.69
C ALA A 110 -13.15 3.58 -22.68
N PRO A 111 -12.81 2.37 -23.13
CA PRO A 111 -11.45 1.86 -23.03
C PRO A 111 -10.47 2.83 -23.72
N LEU A 112 -9.37 3.14 -23.04
CA LEU A 112 -8.28 3.98 -23.57
C LEU A 112 -7.64 3.36 -24.82
N ILE A 113 -7.83 2.05 -25.01
CA ILE A 113 -7.42 1.30 -26.19
C ILE A 113 -8.69 0.95 -26.97
N GLN A 114 -8.90 1.61 -28.10
CA GLN A 114 -9.88 1.12 -29.07
C GLN A 114 -9.43 -0.27 -29.54
N ALA A 115 -10.27 -1.28 -29.34
CA ALA A 115 -10.06 -2.56 -29.99
C ALA A 115 -9.94 -2.30 -31.50
N PRO A 116 -8.92 -2.86 -32.18
CA PRO A 116 -8.76 -2.67 -33.60
C PRO A 116 -10.04 -3.12 -34.30
N ALA A 117 -10.56 -2.27 -35.18
CA ALA A 117 -11.76 -2.58 -35.94
C ALA A 117 -11.51 -3.89 -36.71
N VAL A 118 -12.30 -4.90 -36.38
CA VAL A 118 -12.27 -6.18 -37.07
C VAL A 118 -12.89 -5.95 -38.46
N PRO A 119 -12.19 -6.23 -39.57
CA PRO A 119 -12.75 -6.07 -40.90
C PRO A 119 -14.04 -6.88 -41.06
N ASN A 120 -15.00 -6.40 -41.85
CA ASN A 120 -16.23 -7.15 -42.14
C ASN A 120 -15.98 -8.51 -42.81
N SER A 121 -14.78 -8.70 -43.39
CA SER A 121 -14.31 -9.96 -43.97
C SER A 121 -13.61 -10.88 -42.98
N TYR A 122 -13.47 -10.50 -41.71
CA TYR A 122 -12.79 -11.32 -40.71
C TYR A 122 -13.60 -12.57 -40.39
N ARG A 123 -13.02 -13.71 -40.73
CA ARG A 123 -13.56 -15.02 -40.40
C ARG A 123 -12.71 -15.64 -39.31
N ARG A 124 -13.33 -15.96 -38.16
CA ARG A 124 -12.66 -16.70 -37.08
C ARG A 124 -12.21 -18.05 -37.63
N ARG A 125 -10.95 -18.40 -37.36
CA ARG A 125 -10.37 -19.69 -37.74
C ARG A 125 -11.24 -20.82 -37.16
N GLY A 126 -11.84 -21.65 -38.02
CA GLY A 126 -12.77 -22.70 -37.63
C GLY A 126 -14.27 -22.41 -37.82
N ALA A 127 -14.66 -21.25 -38.35
CA ALA A 127 -16.06 -21.01 -38.71
C ALA A 127 -16.51 -21.92 -39.87
N ALA A 128 -17.71 -22.49 -39.78
CA ALA A 128 -18.31 -23.31 -40.85
C ALA A 128 -18.51 -22.49 -42.14
N ASP A 129 -18.41 -23.16 -43.29
CA ASP A 129 -18.65 -22.51 -44.58
C ASP A 129 -20.13 -22.15 -44.76
N PRO A 130 -20.44 -20.94 -45.25
CA PRO A 130 -21.81 -20.60 -45.59
C PRO A 130 -22.27 -21.47 -46.76
N THR A 131 -23.40 -22.16 -46.56
CA THR A 131 -24.13 -22.91 -47.59
C THR A 131 -24.70 -22.01 -48.67
#